data_AF-A0A098T7G4-F1
#
_entry.id   AF-A0A098T7G4-F1
#
_cell.length_a   1.000
_cell.length_b   1.000
_cell.length_c   1.000
_cell.angle_alpha   90.00
_cell.angle_beta   90.00
_cell.angle_gamma   90.00
#
_symmetry.space_group_name_H-M   'P 1'
#
loop_
_entity.id
_entity.type
_entity.pdbx_description
1 polymer ?
#
loop_
_entity_poly.entity_id
_entity_poly.type
_entity_poly.pdbx_seq_one_letter_code
_entity_poly.pdbx_strand_id
1 'polypeptide(L)'
;MQRAIQSSPIPEMIADLAAGHITPVSSTRELRMRYRKDRISEDDAKTCMTHACRAHAAAVGSALVVTDHTGKICFGFVPDPGLETNDPKMAPALRTLAKMIDTDHAANIIAAQPSDSSTSVECPIFVMPLFKYERTHGGIIEAYGTYLTSFQLSAPRRHDQPTPVA
;
A
#
# COMPACT_ATOMS: atom_id res chain seq x y z
N MET A 1 7.10 29.24 -9.26
CA MET A 1 6.70 27.82 -9.08
C MET A 1 5.18 27.58 -9.14
N GLN A 2 4.30 28.54 -8.83
CA GLN A 2 2.84 28.35 -8.91
C GLN A 2 2.26 28.07 -10.32
N ARG A 3 2.94 28.46 -11.40
CA ARG A 3 2.47 28.22 -12.78
C ARG A 3 2.57 26.75 -13.24
N ALA A 4 3.50 25.96 -12.68
CA ALA A 4 3.68 24.55 -13.08
C ALA A 4 2.57 23.63 -12.53
N ILE A 5 1.87 24.05 -11.48
CA ILE A 5 0.77 23.29 -10.87
C ILE A 5 -0.54 23.49 -11.67
N GLN A 6 -0.71 24.62 -12.37
CA GLN A 6 -1.89 24.88 -13.23
C GLN A 6 -1.85 24.13 -14.57
N SER A 7 -0.67 23.67 -15.01
CA SER A 7 -0.51 22.81 -16.19
C SER A 7 -0.39 21.32 -15.85
N SER A 8 -0.64 20.95 -14.59
CA SER A 8 -0.61 19.56 -14.12
C SER A 8 -2.03 18.99 -14.13
N PRO A 9 -2.22 17.70 -14.47
CA PRO A 9 -3.54 17.07 -14.41
C PRO A 9 -4.04 16.83 -12.98
N ILE A 10 -3.27 17.17 -11.93
CA ILE A 10 -3.64 16.91 -10.53
C ILE A 10 -5.02 17.47 -10.15
N PRO A 11 -5.38 18.75 -10.44
CA PRO A 11 -6.72 19.26 -10.08
C PRO A 11 -7.85 18.49 -10.76
N GLU A 12 -7.65 18.08 -12.02
CA GLU A 12 -8.62 17.27 -12.77
C GLU A 12 -8.70 15.85 -12.20
N MET A 13 -7.57 15.23 -11.85
CA MET A 13 -7.52 13.92 -11.18
C MET A 13 -8.24 13.92 -9.84
N ILE A 14 -8.11 14.98 -9.04
CA ILE A 14 -8.83 15.12 -7.77
C ILE A 14 -10.34 15.18 -8.02
N ALA A 15 -10.77 15.96 -9.01
CA ALA A 15 -12.18 16.05 -9.38
C ALA A 15 -12.72 14.72 -9.90
N ASP A 16 -11.95 14.02 -10.74
CA ASP A 16 -12.32 12.71 -11.28
C ASP A 16 -12.36 11.61 -10.20
N LEU A 17 -11.47 11.64 -9.20
CA LEU A 17 -11.56 10.79 -8.01
C LEU A 17 -12.85 11.05 -7.24
N ALA A 18 -13.16 12.33 -6.97
CA ALA A 18 -14.37 12.72 -6.24
C ALA A 18 -15.66 12.35 -7.00
N ALA A 19 -15.63 12.41 -8.33
CA ALA A 19 -16.73 11.98 -9.19
C ALA A 19 -16.80 10.46 -9.39
N GLY A 20 -15.83 9.68 -8.91
CA GLY A 20 -15.75 8.23 -9.13
C GLY A 20 -15.40 7.84 -10.56
N HIS A 21 -14.89 8.78 -11.36
CA HIS A 21 -14.49 8.53 -12.74
C HIS A 21 -13.15 7.82 -12.87
N ILE A 22 -12.27 7.99 -11.89
CA ILE A 22 -11.11 7.16 -11.64
C ILE A 22 -11.15 6.72 -10.18
N THR A 23 -10.36 5.71 -9.82
CA THR A 23 -10.27 5.21 -8.45
C THR A 23 -8.83 5.26 -7.96
N PRO A 24 -8.59 5.18 -6.64
CA PRO A 24 -7.23 5.07 -6.09
C PRO A 24 -6.43 3.85 -6.59
N VAL A 25 -7.05 2.95 -7.34
CA VAL A 25 -6.44 1.75 -7.93
C VAL A 25 -6.40 1.77 -9.47
N SER A 26 -6.73 2.90 -10.10
CA SER A 26 -6.65 3.06 -11.56
C SER A 26 -5.22 2.90 -12.09
N SER A 27 -5.04 2.17 -13.18
CA SER A 27 -3.70 1.87 -13.69
C SER A 27 -3.03 3.08 -14.36
N THR A 28 -1.69 3.11 -14.42
CA THR A 28 -0.95 4.17 -15.14
C THR A 28 -1.36 4.27 -16.61
N ARG A 29 -1.70 3.14 -17.25
CA ARG A 29 -2.22 3.11 -18.62
C ARG A 29 -3.57 3.84 -18.73
N GLU A 30 -4.50 3.58 -17.82
CA GLU A 30 -5.81 4.27 -17.78
C GLU A 30 -5.62 5.77 -17.60
N LEU A 31 -4.79 6.17 -16.65
CA LEU A 31 -4.49 7.58 -16.38
C LEU A 31 -3.91 8.26 -17.62
N ARG A 32 -2.90 7.65 -18.27
CA ARG A 32 -2.29 8.21 -19.48
C ARG A 32 -3.27 8.31 -20.66
N MET A 33 -4.20 7.38 -20.80
CA MET A 33 -5.23 7.46 -21.85
C MET A 33 -6.22 8.59 -21.57
N ARG A 34 -6.59 8.78 -20.31
CA ARG A 34 -7.55 9.80 -19.86
C ARG A 34 -6.97 11.21 -19.97
N TYR A 35 -5.77 11.42 -19.42
CA TYR A 35 -5.04 12.69 -19.41
C TYR A 35 -4.05 12.80 -20.59
N ARG A 36 -4.39 12.18 -21.73
CA ARG A 36 -3.51 12.13 -22.92
C ARG A 36 -3.14 13.51 -23.47
N LYS A 37 -4.01 14.50 -23.25
CA LYS A 37 -3.80 15.89 -23.70
C LYS A 37 -2.59 16.52 -23.02
N ASP A 38 -2.33 16.10 -21.79
CA ASP A 38 -1.24 16.57 -20.93
C ASP A 38 0.09 15.87 -21.24
N ARG A 39 0.09 14.85 -22.12
CA ARG A 39 1.27 14.10 -22.57
C ARG A 39 2.14 13.57 -21.42
N ILE A 40 1.51 13.22 -20.30
CA ILE A 40 2.22 12.73 -19.11
C ILE A 40 2.95 11.41 -19.38
N SER A 41 4.18 11.32 -18.89
CA SER A 41 4.92 10.05 -18.83
C SER A 41 4.28 9.09 -17.82
N GLU A 42 4.79 7.86 -17.75
CA GLU A 42 4.32 6.91 -16.73
C GLU A 42 4.68 7.36 -15.31
N ASP A 43 5.88 7.91 -15.11
CA ASP A 43 6.33 8.39 -13.80
C ASP A 43 5.61 9.67 -13.40
N ASP A 44 5.28 10.54 -14.36
CA ASP A 44 4.41 11.69 -14.13
C ASP A 44 3.01 11.24 -13.71
N ALA A 45 2.45 10.21 -14.34
CA ALA A 45 1.14 9.67 -13.98
C ALA A 45 1.13 9.14 -12.55
N LYS A 46 2.19 8.40 -12.13
CA LYS A 46 2.35 7.96 -10.74
C LYS A 46 2.40 9.15 -9.79
N THR A 47 3.28 10.10 -10.07
CA THR A 47 3.47 11.30 -9.23
C THR A 47 2.16 12.09 -9.08
N CYS A 48 1.47 12.36 -10.19
CA CYS A 48 0.20 13.08 -10.18
C CYS A 48 -0.87 12.31 -9.39
N MET A 49 -0.97 11.00 -9.58
CA MET A 49 -1.92 10.16 -8.87
C MET A 49 -1.63 10.11 -7.37
N THR A 50 -0.37 10.01 -6.96
CA THR A 50 0.03 10.09 -5.54
C THR A 50 -0.44 11.40 -4.90
N HIS A 51 -0.23 12.53 -5.59
CA HIS A 51 -0.70 13.83 -5.10
C HIS A 51 -2.23 13.93 -5.06
N ALA A 52 -2.92 13.43 -6.09
CA ALA A 52 -4.37 13.41 -6.14
C ALA A 52 -4.98 12.53 -5.04
N CYS A 53 -4.43 11.34 -4.81
CA CYS A 53 -4.81 10.45 -3.71
C CYS A 53 -4.61 11.12 -2.34
N ARG A 54 -3.45 11.76 -2.09
CA ARG A 54 -3.23 12.49 -0.83
C ARG A 54 -4.28 13.57 -0.59
N ALA A 55 -4.58 14.38 -1.61
CA ALA A 55 -5.59 15.43 -1.50
C ALA A 55 -7.00 14.85 -1.32
N HIS A 56 -7.33 13.77 -2.04
CA HIS A 56 -8.63 13.12 -1.93
C HIS A 56 -8.84 12.44 -0.58
N ALA A 57 -7.80 11.82 -0.01
CA ALA A 57 -7.84 11.25 1.34
C ALA A 57 -8.20 12.30 2.41
N ALA A 58 -7.78 13.55 2.26
CA ALA A 58 -8.18 14.63 3.16
C ALA A 58 -9.69 14.94 3.10
N ALA A 59 -10.36 14.60 1.99
CA ALA A 59 -11.79 14.82 1.80
C ALA A 59 -12.64 13.61 2.22
N VAL A 60 -12.20 12.38 1.93
CA VAL A 60 -12.98 11.15 2.15
C VAL A 60 -12.50 10.30 3.34
N GLY A 61 -11.42 10.74 3.99
CA GLY A 61 -10.69 9.96 4.98
C GLY A 61 -9.60 9.09 4.35
N SER A 62 -8.63 8.67 5.17
CA SER A 62 -7.56 7.75 4.81
C SER A 62 -7.81 6.34 5.34
N ALA A 63 -7.12 5.38 4.73
CA ALA A 63 -6.99 4.01 5.18
C ALA A 63 -5.51 3.62 5.25
N LEU A 64 -5.18 2.79 6.24
CA LEU A 64 -3.92 2.08 6.29
C LEU A 64 -4.07 0.77 5.53
N VAL A 65 -3.22 0.53 4.55
CA VAL A 65 -3.29 -0.64 3.66
C VAL A 65 -1.96 -1.40 3.76
N VAL A 66 -2.02 -2.69 4.05
CA VAL A 66 -0.83 -3.54 4.16
C VAL A 66 -0.64 -4.36 2.89
N THR A 67 0.60 -4.43 2.39
CA THR A 67 0.96 -5.29 1.25
C THR A 67 2.01 -6.32 1.64
N ASP A 68 2.25 -7.27 0.75
CA ASP A 68 3.39 -8.19 0.83
C ASP A 68 4.72 -7.47 0.62
N HIS A 69 5.81 -8.17 0.94
CA HIS A 69 7.17 -7.68 0.80
C HIS A 69 7.55 -7.35 -0.66
N THR A 70 6.84 -7.90 -1.65
CA THR A 70 7.05 -7.56 -3.07
C THR A 70 6.11 -6.49 -3.59
N GLY A 71 5.23 -5.95 -2.75
CA GLY A 71 4.26 -4.92 -3.11
C GLY A 71 3.19 -5.39 -4.10
N LYS A 72 3.04 -6.69 -4.38
CA LYS A 72 2.11 -7.23 -5.37
C LYS A 72 0.74 -7.58 -4.79
N ILE A 73 0.66 -7.94 -3.51
CA ILE A 73 -0.55 -8.45 -2.88
C ILE A 73 -0.95 -7.54 -1.72
N CYS A 74 -2.21 -7.10 -1.70
CA CYS A 74 -2.82 -6.45 -0.54
C CYS A 74 -3.39 -7.50 0.43
N PHE A 75 -3.06 -7.44 1.72
CA PHE A 75 -3.64 -8.35 2.74
C PHE A 75 -4.85 -7.79 3.44
N GLY A 76 -4.94 -6.47 3.53
CA GLY A 76 -6.03 -5.86 4.24
C GLY A 76 -5.85 -4.36 4.33
N PHE A 77 -6.92 -3.71 4.73
CA PHE A 77 -6.93 -2.31 5.04
C PHE A 77 -7.83 -2.04 6.24
N VAL A 78 -7.51 -0.99 6.98
CA VAL A 78 -8.33 -0.47 8.07
C VAL A 78 -8.43 1.05 7.91
N PRO A 79 -9.53 1.68 8.37
CA PRO A 79 -9.58 3.14 8.44
C PRO A 79 -8.40 3.68 9.22
N ASP A 80 -7.76 4.72 8.70
CA ASP A 80 -6.63 5.39 9.34
C ASP A 80 -7.16 6.28 10.48
N PRO A 81 -6.69 6.09 11.72
CA PRO A 81 -7.12 6.92 12.84
C PRO A 81 -6.61 8.37 12.77
N GLY A 82 -5.74 8.71 11.79
CA GLY A 82 -5.19 10.05 11.60
C GLY A 82 -4.17 10.44 12.66
N LEU A 83 -3.51 9.44 13.26
CA LEU A 83 -2.50 9.61 14.31
C LEU A 83 -1.10 9.34 13.76
N GLU A 84 -0.08 9.85 14.44
CA GLU A 84 1.30 9.53 14.10
C GLU A 84 1.61 8.05 14.42
N THR A 85 2.59 7.48 13.71
CA THR A 85 3.01 6.07 13.89
C THR A 85 3.44 5.73 15.31
N ASN A 86 4.00 6.70 16.04
CA ASN A 86 4.49 6.52 17.40
C ASN A 86 3.40 6.73 18.47
N ASP A 87 2.18 7.09 18.08
CA ASP A 87 1.08 7.24 19.02
C ASP A 87 0.63 5.84 19.54
N PRO A 88 0.57 5.61 20.87
CA PRO A 88 0.10 4.34 21.44
C PRO A 88 -1.29 3.90 20.92
N LYS A 89 -2.12 4.84 20.50
CA LYS A 89 -3.46 4.59 19.95
C LYS A 89 -3.42 4.13 18.49
N MET A 90 -2.27 4.16 17.81
CA MET A 90 -2.06 3.53 16.50
C MET A 90 -1.93 1.99 16.61
N ALA A 91 -1.46 1.50 17.76
CA ALA A 91 -1.21 0.06 17.99
C ALA A 91 -2.42 -0.86 17.76
N PRO A 92 -3.67 -0.50 18.10
CA PRO A 92 -4.85 -1.31 17.77
C PRO A 92 -5.10 -1.45 16.26
N ALA A 93 -4.95 -0.37 15.48
CA ALA A 93 -5.12 -0.40 14.02
C ALA A 93 -4.05 -1.30 13.39
N LEU A 94 -2.80 -1.12 13.82
CA LEU A 94 -1.67 -1.93 13.38
C LEU A 94 -1.83 -3.43 13.73
N ARG A 95 -2.25 -3.76 14.95
CA ARG A 95 -2.55 -5.15 15.34
C ARG A 95 -3.69 -5.75 14.52
N THR A 96 -4.67 -4.95 14.13
CA THR A 96 -5.79 -5.41 13.30
C THR A 96 -5.32 -5.76 11.89
N LEU A 97 -4.49 -4.91 11.28
CA LEU A 97 -3.86 -5.19 9.99
C LEU A 97 -3.00 -6.46 10.03
N ALA A 98 -2.17 -6.61 11.06
CA ALA A 98 -1.33 -7.80 11.21
C ALA A 98 -2.16 -9.10 11.27
N LYS A 99 -3.36 -9.07 11.88
CA LYS A 99 -4.28 -10.22 11.94
C LYS A 99 -4.98 -10.52 10.62
N MET A 100 -5.02 -9.57 9.67
CA MET A 100 -5.59 -9.80 8.33
C MET A 100 -4.63 -10.55 7.41
N ILE A 101 -3.35 -10.69 7.79
CA ILE A 101 -2.39 -11.53 7.09
C ILE A 101 -2.73 -12.99 7.39
N ASP A 102 -3.28 -13.69 6.39
CA ASP A 102 -3.61 -15.10 6.48
C ASP A 102 -2.36 -15.95 6.84
N THR A 103 -2.53 -16.97 7.67
CA THR A 103 -1.46 -17.86 8.13
C THR A 103 -0.82 -18.63 6.96
N ASP A 104 -1.63 -19.11 6.01
CA ASP A 104 -1.12 -19.78 4.81
C ASP A 104 -0.34 -18.81 3.93
N HIS A 105 -0.75 -17.54 3.93
CA HIS A 105 -0.04 -16.52 3.20
C HIS A 105 1.30 -16.15 3.86
N ALA A 106 1.32 -16.00 5.18
CA ALA A 106 2.54 -15.81 5.94
C ALA A 106 3.53 -16.97 5.70
N ALA A 107 3.04 -18.23 5.71
CA ALA A 107 3.85 -19.40 5.40
C ALA A 107 4.42 -19.36 3.97
N ASN A 108 3.61 -18.98 2.97
CA ASN A 108 4.06 -18.85 1.58
C ASN A 108 5.11 -17.75 1.39
N ILE A 109 4.93 -16.59 2.04
CA ILE A 109 5.93 -15.51 2.04
C ILE A 109 7.25 -16.02 2.59
N ILE A 110 7.21 -16.70 3.73
CA ILE A 110 8.41 -17.18 4.42
C ILE A 110 9.09 -18.30 3.61
N ALA A 111 8.31 -19.21 3.02
CA ALA A 111 8.83 -20.29 2.19
C ALA A 111 9.47 -19.80 0.88
N ALA A 112 9.06 -18.63 0.38
CA ALA A 112 9.65 -18.00 -0.80
C ALA A 112 11.00 -17.29 -0.52
N GLN A 113 11.46 -17.23 0.74
CA GLN A 113 12.74 -16.59 1.05
C GLN A 113 13.94 -17.41 0.57
N PRO A 114 15.01 -16.74 0.10
CA PRO A 114 16.31 -17.37 -0.09
C PRO A 114 16.81 -17.97 1.23
N SER A 115 17.36 -19.18 1.18
CA SER A 115 17.77 -19.99 2.34
C SER A 115 18.80 -19.35 3.28
N ASP A 116 19.43 -18.23 2.90
CA ASP A 116 20.52 -17.57 3.63
C ASP A 116 20.17 -16.17 4.19
N SER A 117 18.93 -15.69 4.09
CA SER A 117 18.55 -14.32 4.50
C SER A 117 17.43 -14.27 5.55
N SER A 118 17.63 -13.39 6.56
CA SER A 118 16.76 -12.93 7.67
C SER A 118 15.63 -13.84 8.18
N THR A 119 15.57 -14.04 9.50
CA THR A 119 14.47 -14.73 10.21
C THR A 119 13.12 -13.98 10.19
N SER A 120 13.02 -12.88 9.44
CA SER A 120 11.81 -12.08 9.30
C SER A 120 11.60 -11.55 7.89
N VAL A 121 10.33 -11.29 7.57
CA VAL A 121 9.87 -10.68 6.32
C VAL A 121 9.12 -9.38 6.62
N GLU A 122 9.45 -8.32 5.89
CA GLU A 122 8.81 -7.02 6.02
C GLU A 122 7.51 -6.94 5.20
N CYS A 123 6.41 -6.59 5.86
CA CYS A 123 5.14 -6.30 5.22
C CYS A 123 4.87 -4.78 5.31
N PRO A 124 5.07 -4.02 4.23
CA PRO A 124 4.92 -2.57 4.25
C PRO A 124 3.45 -2.14 4.38
N ILE A 125 3.25 -0.98 5.00
CA ILE A 125 1.96 -0.34 5.24
C ILE A 125 1.98 1.03 4.60
N PHE A 126 0.96 1.31 3.81
CA PHE A 126 0.79 2.56 3.08
C PHE A 126 -0.47 3.29 3.55
N VAL A 127 -0.39 4.62 3.57
CA VAL A 127 -1.56 5.50 3.69
C VAL A 127 -2.14 5.71 2.29
N MET A 128 -3.43 5.44 2.16
CA MET A 128 -4.21 5.60 0.93
C MET A 128 -5.57 6.26 1.24
N PRO A 129 -6.32 6.77 0.25
CA PRO A 129 -7.72 7.18 0.46
C PRO A 129 -8.58 6.01 0.94
N LEU A 130 -9.65 6.30 1.69
CA LEU A 130 -10.62 5.27 2.07
C LEU A 130 -11.27 4.67 0.82
N PHE A 131 -10.98 3.40 0.57
CA PHE A 131 -11.43 2.66 -0.61
C PHE A 131 -11.49 1.17 -0.30
N LYS A 132 -12.32 0.42 -1.03
CA LYS A 132 -12.47 -1.03 -0.84
C LYS A 132 -11.33 -1.77 -1.55
N TYR A 133 -10.19 -1.94 -0.88
CA TYR A 133 -9.03 -2.63 -1.45
C TYR A 133 -9.22 -4.15 -1.53
N GLU A 134 -8.67 -4.74 -2.59
CA GLU A 134 -8.68 -6.17 -2.88
C GLU A 134 -7.25 -6.67 -3.06
N ARG A 135 -7.04 -8.00 -2.99
CA ARG A 135 -5.70 -8.62 -3.03
C ARG A 135 -4.87 -8.20 -4.24
N THR A 136 -5.51 -8.00 -5.39
CA THR A 136 -4.88 -7.63 -6.67
C THR A 136 -4.40 -6.18 -6.74
N HIS A 137 -4.79 -5.33 -5.77
CA HIS A 137 -4.45 -3.91 -5.79
C HIS A 137 -3.05 -3.59 -5.27
N GLY A 138 -2.29 -4.59 -4.78
CA GLY A 138 -1.00 -4.37 -4.13
C GLY A 138 -0.07 -3.48 -4.95
N GLY A 139 0.15 -3.81 -6.23
CA GLY A 139 1.10 -3.07 -7.07
C GLY A 139 0.73 -1.59 -7.25
N ILE A 140 -0.57 -1.26 -7.20
CA ILE A 140 -1.04 0.13 -7.27
C ILE A 140 -0.91 0.83 -5.91
N ILE A 141 -1.16 0.12 -4.82
CA ILE A 141 -0.93 0.64 -3.47
C ILE A 141 0.54 0.99 -3.29
N GLU A 142 1.47 0.15 -3.72
CA GLU A 142 2.91 0.44 -3.68
C GLU A 142 3.27 1.64 -4.58
N ALA A 143 2.64 1.75 -5.76
CA ALA A 143 2.93 2.82 -6.70
C ALA A 143 2.45 4.21 -6.25
N TYR A 144 1.27 4.30 -5.61
CA TYR A 144 0.62 5.57 -5.28
C TYR A 144 0.55 5.87 -3.78
N GLY A 145 0.70 4.84 -2.95
CA GLY A 145 0.59 4.95 -1.51
C GLY A 145 1.73 5.71 -0.88
N THR A 146 1.44 6.34 0.24
CA THR A 146 2.49 6.95 1.07
C THR A 146 2.93 5.93 2.09
N TYR A 147 4.17 5.44 1.94
CA TYR A 147 4.75 4.51 2.91
C TYR A 147 4.70 5.11 4.33
N LEU A 148 4.17 4.34 5.27
CA LEU A 148 4.03 4.74 6.67
C LEU A 148 5.04 4.00 7.55
N THR A 149 4.99 2.67 7.53
CA THR A 149 5.80 1.76 8.35
C THR A 149 5.66 0.33 7.82
N SER A 150 6.20 -0.66 8.53
CA SER A 150 6.07 -2.07 8.17
C SER A 150 5.91 -2.96 9.40
N PHE A 151 5.32 -4.15 9.21
CA PHE A 151 5.39 -5.23 10.18
C PHE A 151 6.53 -6.19 9.84
N GLN A 152 7.10 -6.81 10.88
CA GLN A 152 8.01 -7.93 10.74
C GLN A 152 7.24 -9.22 11.00
N LEU A 153 7.10 -10.07 9.98
CA LEU A 153 6.62 -11.45 10.14
C LEU A 153 7.83 -12.34 10.43
N SER A 154 7.87 -12.98 11.60
CA SER A 154 8.93 -13.95 11.90
C SER A 154 8.67 -15.28 11.20
N ALA A 155 9.71 -15.90 10.65
CA ALA A 155 9.66 -17.27 10.17
C ALA A 155 9.23 -18.22 11.29
N PRO A 156 8.32 -19.20 11.04
CA PRO A 156 8.09 -20.24 12.03
C PRO A 156 9.41 -20.98 12.24
N ARG A 157 9.88 -21.01 13.49
CA ARG A 157 11.06 -21.79 13.85
C ARG A 157 10.81 -23.22 13.38
N ARG A 158 11.67 -23.75 12.50
CA ARG A 158 11.72 -25.20 12.29
C ARG A 158 11.91 -25.81 13.67
N HIS A 159 10.96 -26.62 14.14
CA HIS A 159 11.20 -27.44 15.31
C HIS A 159 12.37 -28.36 14.96
N ASP A 160 13.53 -28.07 15.52
CA ASP A 160 14.66 -28.98 15.51
C ASP A 160 14.15 -30.34 16.05
N GLN A 161 14.26 -31.37 15.21
CA GLN A 161 14.03 -32.74 15.62
C GLN A 161 14.92 -33.03 16.85
N PRO A 162 14.42 -33.75 17.86
CA PRO A 162 15.24 -34.11 19.01
C PRO A 162 16.42 -34.96 18.54
N THR A 163 17.63 -34.52 18.93
CA THR A 163 18.89 -35.24 18.73
C THR A 163 18.73 -36.67 19.27
N PRO A 164 19.04 -37.72 18.48
CA PRO A 164 19.03 -39.07 19.03
C PRO A 164 20.13 -39.16 20.08
N VAL A 165 19.73 -39.46 21.31
CA VAL A 165 20.65 -39.81 22.40
C VAL A 165 21.27 -41.16 22.03
N ALA A 166 22.57 -41.15 21.75
CA ALA A 166 23.38 -42.37 21.66
C ALA A 166 23.83 -42.81 23.04
#